data_AF-A0A1P8THG5-F1
#
_entry.id   AF-A0A1P8THG5-F1
#
_cell.length_a   1.000
_cell.length_b   1.000
_cell.length_c   1.000
_cell.angle_alpha   90.00
_cell.angle_beta   90.00
_cell.angle_gamma   90.00
#
_symmetry.space_group_name_H-M   'P 1'
#
loop_
_entity.id
_entity.type
_entity.pdbx_description
1 polymer ?
#
loop_
_entity_poly.entity_id
_entity_poly.type
_entity_poly.pdbx_seq_one_letter_code
_entity_poly.pdbx_strand_id
1 'polypeptide(L)' 'MSVIQQHLLDTYRAAQHGGPRPPAPGRHDWQVVREIRDHGRFRAVIEERPARGRVRSALSGLIRGAFRRRGSVARTP' A
#
# COMPACT_ATOMS: atom_id res chain seq x y z
N MET A 1 12.30 1.91 -26.88
CA MET A 1 11.31 3.00 -26.75
C MET A 1 10.66 2.94 -25.37
N SER A 2 10.31 4.08 -24.77
CA SER A 2 9.65 4.18 -23.45
C SER A 2 8.13 4.38 -23.58
N VAL A 3 7.35 3.84 -22.65
CA VAL A 3 5.87 3.98 -22.59
C VAL A 3 5.44 5.45 -22.56
N ILE A 4 6.18 6.30 -21.85
CA ILE A 4 5.89 7.74 -21.79
C ILE A 4 6.14 8.41 -23.15
N GLN A 5 7.22 8.05 -23.83
CA GLN A 5 7.56 8.60 -25.15
C GLN A 5 6.51 8.22 -26.19
N GLN A 6 6.05 6.96 -26.18
CA GLN A 6 4.98 6.50 -27.05
C GLN A 6 3.66 7.23 -26.77
N HIS A 7 3.29 7.37 -25.50
CA HIS A 7 2.07 8.09 -25.13
C HIS A 7 2.09 9.54 -25.63
N LEU A 8 3.21 10.24 -25.52
CA LEU A 8 3.33 11.62 -26.01
C LEU A 8 3.09 11.69 -27.53
N LEU A 9 3.68 10.78 -28.31
CA LEU A 9 3.46 10.73 -29.76
C LEU A 9 2.01 10.40 -30.12
N ASP A 10 1.39 9.46 -29.41
CA ASP A 10 0.01 9.07 -29.66
C ASP A 10 -0.98 10.18 -29.27
N THR A 11 -0.70 10.91 -28.19
CA THR A 11 -1.49 12.10 -27.84
C THR A 11 -1.38 13.20 -28.89
N TYR A 12 -0.18 13.42 -29.43
CA TYR A 12 0.04 14.40 -30.49
C TYR A 12 -0.71 13.99 -31.77
N ARG A 13 -0.61 12.73 -32.20
CA ARG A 13 -1.40 12.23 -33.35
C ARG A 13 -2.91 12.34 -33.12
N ALA A 14 -3.40 11.96 -31.95
CA ALA A 14 -4.82 12.05 -31.64
C ALA A 14 -5.32 13.51 -31.74
N ALA A 15 -4.54 14.47 -31.24
CA ALA A 15 -4.86 15.89 -31.37
C ALA A 15 -4.89 16.37 -32.83
N GLN A 16 -3.93 15.94 -33.66
CA GLN A 16 -3.87 16.32 -35.07
C GLN A 16 -5.02 15.75 -35.91
N HIS A 17 -5.53 14.56 -35.56
CA HIS A 17 -6.58 13.88 -36.31
C HIS A 17 -7.99 14.02 -35.68
N GLY A 18 -8.14 14.82 -34.62
CA GLY A 18 -9.42 14.98 -33.91
C GLY A 18 -9.91 13.69 -33.22
N GLY A 19 -9.00 12.75 -32.97
CA GLY A 19 -9.31 11.46 -32.35
C GLY A 19 -9.35 11.52 -30.82
N PRO A 20 -9.94 10.50 -30.17
CA PRO A 20 -9.96 10.41 -28.72
C PRO A 20 -8.54 10.27 -28.16
N ARG A 21 -8.26 10.99 -27.07
CA ARG A 21 -6.95 10.96 -26.41
C ARG A 21 -6.69 9.56 -25.83
N PRO A 22 -5.51 8.96 -26.04
CA PRO A 22 -5.17 7.69 -25.43
C PRO A 22 -5.19 7.80 -23.90
N PRO A 23 -5.55 6.72 -23.18
CA PRO A 23 -5.57 6.73 -21.72
C PRO A 23 -4.18 7.04 -21.17
N ALA A 24 -4.12 7.82 -20.09
CA ALA A 24 -2.86 8.15 -19.45
C ALA A 24 -2.19 6.87 -18.90
N PRO A 25 -0.91 6.63 -19.22
CA PRO A 25 -0.15 5.53 -18.62
C PRO A 25 -0.05 5.77 -17.11
N GLY A 26 -0.02 4.68 -16.33
CA GLY A 26 0.10 4.79 -14.86
C GLY A 26 -1.21 4.86 -14.08
N ARG A 27 -2.39 4.99 -14.74
CA ARG A 27 -3.67 5.05 -14.03
C ARG A 27 -3.96 3.82 -13.16
N HIS A 28 -3.49 2.65 -13.58
CA HIS A 28 -3.78 1.37 -12.95
C HIS A 28 -2.55 0.74 -12.27
N ASP A 29 -1.37 1.34 -12.44
CA ASP A 29 -0.11 0.78 -11.93
C ASP A 29 -0.10 0.75 -10.40
N TRP A 30 -0.72 1.75 -9.75
CA TRP A 30 -0.90 1.77 -8.30
C TRP A 30 -1.83 0.69 -7.77
N GLN A 31 -2.83 0.29 -8.56
CA GLN A 31 -3.69 -0.84 -8.22
C GLN A 31 -2.89 -2.14 -8.27
N VAL A 32 -2.08 -2.34 -9.32
CA VAL A 32 -1.20 -3.50 -9.45
C VAL A 32 -0.19 -3.57 -8.30
N VAL A 33 0.42 -2.44 -7.92
CA VAL A 33 1.33 -2.38 -6.75
C VAL A 33 0.61 -2.76 -5.45
N ARG A 34 -0.65 -2.33 -5.27
CA ARG A 34 -1.46 -2.70 -4.11
C ARG A 34 -1.76 -4.20 -4.11
N GLU A 35 -2.16 -4.77 -5.23
CA GLU A 35 -2.45 -6.20 -5.38
C GLU A 35 -1.21 -7.05 -5.09
N ILE A 36 -0.03 -6.66 -5.60
CA ILE A 36 1.24 -7.35 -5.29
C ILE A 36 1.54 -7.31 -3.80
N ARG A 37 1.33 -6.15 -3.14
CA ARG A 37 1.52 -6.00 -1.70
C ARG A 37 0.57 -6.92 -0.92
N ASP A 38 -0.68 -6.97 -1.31
CA ASP A 38 -1.70 -7.77 -0.63
C ASP A 38 -1.49 -9.27 -0.87
N HIS A 39 -1.06 -9.67 -2.07
CA HIS A 39 -0.60 -11.01 -2.35
C HIS A 39 0.58 -11.41 -1.44
N GLY A 40 1.57 -10.53 -1.27
CA GLY A 40 2.70 -10.77 -0.37
C GLY A 40 2.27 -10.94 1.09
N ARG A 41 1.29 -10.16 1.57
CA ARG A 41 0.71 -10.32 2.91
C ARG A 41 -0.02 -11.65 3.07
N PHE A 42 -0.82 -12.03 2.07
CA PHE A 42 -1.54 -13.29 2.06
C PHE A 42 -0.58 -14.48 2.07
N ARG A 43 0.48 -14.43 1.24
CA ARG A 43 1.55 -15.44 1.24
C ARG A 43 2.27 -15.55 2.58
N ALA A 44 2.51 -14.44 3.26
CA ALA A 44 3.10 -14.47 4.59
C ALA A 44 2.22 -15.19 5.63
N VAL A 45 0.89 -15.12 5.48
CA VAL A 45 -0.06 -15.87 6.33
C VAL A 45 -0.03 -17.36 6.01
N ILE A 46 -0.06 -17.73 4.72
CA ILE A 46 0.05 -19.13 4.28
C ILE A 46 1.36 -19.77 4.75
N GLU A 47 2.46 -19.02 4.72
CA GLU A 47 3.78 -19.49 5.16
C GLU A 47 3.96 -19.47 6.69
N GLU A 48 2.88 -19.27 7.45
CA GLU A 48 2.85 -19.14 8.92
C GLU A 48 3.94 -18.20 9.46
N ARG A 49 4.34 -17.20 8.66
CA ARG A 49 5.49 -16.36 9.02
C ARG A 49 5.09 -15.53 10.24
N PRO A 50 5.82 -15.66 11.37
CA PRO A 50 5.51 -14.87 12.54
C PRO A 50 5.63 -13.38 12.21
N ALA A 51 4.67 -12.59 12.68
CA ALA A 51 4.62 -11.14 12.42
C ALA A 51 5.96 -10.48 12.81
N ARG A 52 6.80 -10.15 11.81
CA ARG A 52 8.15 -9.64 12.05
C ARG A 52 8.16 -8.18 12.49
N GLY A 53 9.04 -7.89 13.45
CA GLY A 53 9.59 -6.56 13.76
C GLY A 53 8.59 -5.49 14.16
N ARG A 54 8.05 -4.76 13.18
CA ARG A 54 7.23 -3.55 13.41
C ARG A 54 5.85 -3.85 13.96
N VAL A 55 5.17 -4.86 13.40
CA VAL A 55 3.80 -5.22 13.82
C VAL A 55 3.82 -5.76 15.25
N ARG A 56 4.77 -6.66 15.55
CA ARG A 56 4.95 -7.21 16.90
C ARG A 56 5.38 -6.15 17.91
N SER A 57 6.25 -5.21 17.52
CA SER A 57 6.64 -4.09 18.39
C SER A 57 5.46 -3.15 18.68
N ALA A 58 4.69 -2.77 17.66
CA ALA A 58 3.51 -1.95 17.81
C ALA A 58 2.45 -2.61 18.70
N LEU A 59 2.16 -3.90 18.47
CA LEU A 59 1.24 -4.67 19.29
C LEU A 59 1.73 -4.76 20.74
N SER A 60 3.02 -5.02 20.95
CA SER A 60 3.62 -5.06 22.28
C SER A 60 3.58 -3.70 23.00
N GLY A 61 3.68 -2.59 22.25
CA GLY A 61 3.49 -1.23 22.77
C GLY A 61 2.06 -0.97 23.22
N LEU A 62 1.08 -1.35 22.39
CA LEU A 62 -0.35 -1.22 22.71
C LEU A 62 -0.75 -2.03 23.93
N ILE A 63 -0.31 -3.30 24.00
CA ILE A 63 -0.56 -4.17 25.14
C ILE A 63 0.02 -3.56 26.42
N ARG A 64 1.29 -3.10 26.38
CA ARG A 64 1.93 -2.44 27.54
C ARG A 64 1.23 -1.14 27.94
N GLY A 65 0.71 -0.36 26.98
CA GLY A 65 -0.08 0.83 27.26
C GLY A 65 -1.42 0.51 27.92
N ALA A 66 -2.10 -0.54 27.47
CA ALA A 66 -3.36 -1.00 28.06
C ALA A 66 -3.19 -1.51 29.50
N PHE A 67 -2.12 -2.26 29.76
CA PHE A 67 -1.81 -2.74 31.12
C PHE A 67 -1.42 -1.60 32.08
N ARG A 68 -0.71 -0.56 31.61
CA ARG A 68 -0.41 0.62 32.46
C ARG A 68 -1.66 1.40 32.86
N ARG A 69 -2.63 1.57 31.96
CA ARG A 69 -3.91 2.23 32.29
C ARG A 69 -4.71 1.48 33.34
N ARG A 70 -4.52 0.15 33.45
CA ARG A 70 -5.22 -0.67 34.44
C ARG A 70 -4.56 -0.64 35.82
N GLY A 71 -3.25 -0.40 35.89
CA GLY A 71 -2.51 -0.27 37.15
C GLY A 71 -2.66 1.09 37.85
N SER A 72 -3.07 2.14 37.14
CA SER A 72 -3.23 3.49 37.72
C SER A 72 -4.53 3.71 38.50
N VAL A 73 -5.47 2.74 38.46
CA VAL A 73 -6.76 2.82 39.18
C VAL A 73 -6.64 2.36 40.65
N ALA A 74 -5.52 1.71 41.03
CA ALA A 74 -5.37 1.13 42.37
C ALA A 74 -4.61 2.02 43.38
N ARG A 75 -4.43 3.32 43.10
CA ARG A 75 -3.86 4.26 44.07
C ARG A 75 -4.69 5.53 44.14
N THR A 76 -5.61 5.55 45.09
CA THR A 76 -5.91 6.71 45.95
C THR A 76 -6.98 6.29 46.97
N PRO A 77 -7.02 6.92 48.15
CA PRO A 77 -5.97 7.60 48.91
C PRO A 77 -5.32 6.71 49.98
#